data_AF-A0A958YEX1-F1
#
_entry.id   AF-A0A958YEX1-F1
#
_cell.length_a   1.000
_cell.length_b   1.000
_cell.length_c   1.000
_cell.angle_alpha   90.00
_cell.angle_beta   90.00
_cell.angle_gamma   90.00
#
_symmetry.space_group_name_H-M   'P 1'
#
loop_
_entity.id
_entity.type
_entity.pdbx_description
1 polymer ?
#
loop_
_entity_poly.entity_id
_entity_poly.type
_entity_poly.pdbx_seq_one_letter_code
_entity_poly.pdbx_strand_id
1 'polypeptide(L)'
;KLLRNAIRILLQNAKDKRVVSRLTKTLVAITKTDTTNERGLRTLQDGDLSLLNSFEFNLGGKLGTTLFAPFTNAFDRVSGDATVNLDAFSPTVRIAAPTGTTHFKVVMGASELDFENETSTFENDETAILPYTATDTAAIALTASLTANSTLPVVQVLGVEFYQEVNGQMYELKNGAYNALAIVIVDTP
;
A
#
# COMPACT_ATOMS: atom_id res chain seq x y z
N LYS A 1 1.44 15.59 3.52
CA LYS A 1 0.23 15.33 4.36
C LYS A 1 -0.81 14.59 3.55
N LEU A 2 -1.08 15.09 2.34
CA LEU A 2 -1.95 14.50 1.33
C LEU A 2 -1.88 12.97 1.22
N LEU A 3 -0.74 12.41 0.80
CA LEU A 3 -0.57 10.96 0.64
C LEU A 3 -0.98 10.15 1.88
N ARG A 4 -0.59 10.57 3.09
CA ARG A 4 -0.98 9.85 4.33
C ARG A 4 -2.46 9.96 4.64
N ASN A 5 -3.10 11.04 4.23
CA ASN A 5 -4.53 11.23 4.41
C ASN A 5 -5.33 10.40 3.39
N ALA A 6 -4.86 10.34 2.15
CA ALA A 6 -5.46 9.56 1.08
C ALA A 6 -5.58 8.08 1.47
N ILE A 7 -4.49 7.46 1.90
CA ILE A 7 -4.48 6.03 2.27
C ILE A 7 -4.77 5.79 3.77
N ARG A 8 -5.41 6.75 4.46
CA ARG A 8 -5.50 6.75 5.94
C ARG A 8 -6.16 5.50 6.49
N ILE A 9 -7.13 4.93 5.79
CA ILE A 9 -7.85 3.72 6.22
C ILE A 9 -6.86 2.56 6.38
N LEU A 10 -6.07 2.26 5.35
CA LEU A 10 -5.05 1.19 5.39
C LEU A 10 -3.86 1.55 6.31
N LEU A 11 -3.48 2.83 6.35
CA LEU A 11 -2.34 3.28 7.15
C LEU A 11 -2.58 3.18 8.67
N GLN A 12 -3.83 3.18 9.13
CA GLN A 12 -4.14 3.05 10.56
C GLN A 12 -3.63 1.74 11.15
N ASN A 13 -3.60 0.68 10.33
CA ASN A 13 -3.23 -0.66 10.76
C ASN A 13 -1.76 -0.99 10.51
N ALA A 14 -1.05 -0.23 9.67
CA ALA A 14 0.29 -0.59 9.19
C ALA A 14 1.33 0.55 9.27
N LYS A 15 1.21 1.49 10.22
CA LYS A 15 2.18 2.58 10.38
C LYS A 15 3.18 2.36 11.52
N ASP A 16 4.45 2.64 11.26
CA ASP A 16 5.45 2.78 12.32
C ASP A 16 5.54 4.22 12.86
N LYS A 17 6.20 4.38 14.02
CA LYS A 17 6.34 5.67 14.74
C LYS A 17 7.10 6.73 13.94
N ARG A 18 7.92 6.34 12.96
CA ARG A 18 8.80 7.23 12.17
C ARG A 18 8.31 7.43 10.74
N VAL A 19 7.19 6.83 10.33
CA VAL A 19 6.65 6.88 8.96
C VAL A 19 6.56 8.32 8.43
N VAL A 20 6.15 9.27 9.29
CA VAL A 20 6.01 10.67 8.91
C VAL A 20 7.37 11.27 8.51
N SER A 21 8.40 11.07 9.33
CA SER A 21 9.74 11.58 9.05
C SER A 21 10.35 10.93 7.81
N ARG A 22 10.20 9.60 7.65
CA ARG A 22 10.70 8.86 6.48
C ARG A 22 10.02 9.30 5.19
N LEU A 23 8.70 9.44 5.22
CA LEU A 23 7.95 9.88 4.06
C LEU A 23 8.32 11.32 3.69
N THR A 24 8.37 12.24 4.66
CA THR A 24 8.81 13.61 4.42
C THR A 24 10.21 13.67 3.81
N LYS A 25 11.16 12.87 4.29
CA LYS A 25 12.51 12.80 3.71
C LYS A 25 12.47 12.39 2.24
N THR A 26 11.65 11.39 1.90
CA THR A 26 11.48 10.89 0.53
C THR A 26 10.86 11.95 -0.36
N LEU A 27 9.77 12.57 0.07
CA LEU A 27 9.09 13.64 -0.68
C LEU A 27 10.02 14.85 -0.92
N VAL A 28 10.81 15.25 0.08
CA VAL A 28 11.81 16.32 -0.09
C VAL A 28 12.91 15.92 -1.08
N ALA A 29 13.29 14.64 -1.15
CA ALA A 29 14.25 14.16 -2.15
C ALA A 29 13.65 14.25 -3.56
N ILE A 30 12.38 13.90 -3.73
CA ILE A 30 11.65 13.99 -5.00
C ILE A 30 11.54 15.44 -5.47
N THR A 31 11.15 16.37 -4.59
CA THR A 31 11.13 17.80 -4.93
C THR A 31 12.51 18.32 -5.38
N LYS A 32 13.61 17.68 -4.98
CA LYS A 32 14.95 18.08 -5.44
C LYS A 32 15.31 17.56 -6.83
N THR A 33 14.58 16.60 -7.37
CA THR A 33 14.81 16.11 -8.74
C THR A 33 14.08 16.94 -9.78
N ASP A 34 13.20 17.85 -9.37
CA ASP A 34 12.55 18.81 -10.28
C ASP A 34 13.61 19.67 -11.00
N THR A 35 13.66 19.53 -12.32
CA THR A 35 14.52 20.28 -13.23
C THR A 35 13.78 21.37 -14.00
N THR A 36 12.45 21.42 -13.87
CA THR A 36 11.56 22.35 -14.58
C THR A 36 11.54 23.70 -13.87
N ASN A 37 11.44 23.69 -12.55
CA ASN A 37 11.34 24.91 -11.75
C ASN A 37 12.67 25.34 -11.13
N GLU A 38 12.83 26.66 -10.96
CA GLU A 38 13.99 27.22 -10.27
C GLU A 38 14.09 26.75 -8.82
N ARG A 39 15.30 26.79 -8.27
CA ARG A 39 15.53 26.42 -6.87
C ARG A 39 14.70 27.33 -5.94
N GLY A 40 13.91 26.70 -5.07
CA GLY A 40 12.97 27.41 -4.18
C GLY A 40 11.53 27.44 -4.70
N LEU A 41 11.33 27.20 -6.00
CA LEU A 41 10.03 27.04 -6.66
C LEU A 41 9.77 25.59 -7.08
N ARG A 42 10.69 24.67 -6.77
CA ARG A 42 10.54 23.26 -7.09
C ARG A 42 9.31 22.64 -6.43
N THR A 43 8.61 21.84 -7.20
CA THR A 43 7.36 21.21 -6.80
C THR A 43 7.56 19.70 -6.62
N LEU A 44 6.59 19.04 -6.00
CA LEU A 44 6.59 17.59 -5.88
C LEU A 44 6.12 16.91 -7.18
N GLN A 45 5.18 17.54 -7.89
CA GLN A 45 4.58 17.01 -9.12
C GLN A 45 5.55 16.98 -10.31
N ASP A 46 6.46 17.95 -10.39
CA ASP A 46 7.50 18.01 -11.44
C ASP A 46 8.77 17.24 -11.04
N GLY A 47 8.74 16.58 -9.87
CA GLY A 47 9.79 15.69 -9.41
C GLY A 47 9.61 14.25 -9.90
N ASP A 48 10.60 13.42 -9.65
CA ASP A 48 10.59 12.00 -9.98
C ASP A 48 9.84 11.22 -8.89
N LEU A 49 8.52 11.10 -9.06
CA LEU A 49 7.67 10.38 -8.11
C LEU A 49 7.99 8.88 -8.03
N SER A 50 8.71 8.30 -9.00
CA SER A 50 9.08 6.89 -8.98
C SER A 50 9.92 6.51 -7.75
N LEU A 51 10.57 7.48 -7.11
CA LEU A 51 11.29 7.30 -5.83
C LEU A 51 10.37 6.92 -4.66
N LEU A 52 9.05 7.01 -4.81
CA LEU A 52 8.07 6.47 -3.86
C LEU A 52 7.86 4.96 -4.01
N ASN A 53 8.26 4.35 -5.12
CA ASN A 53 8.12 2.91 -5.29
C ASN A 53 8.86 2.17 -4.18
N SER A 54 8.24 1.10 -3.67
CA SER A 54 8.74 0.32 -2.53
C SER A 54 8.84 1.11 -1.21
N PHE A 55 8.21 2.28 -1.10
CA PHE A 55 8.14 2.96 0.20
C PHE A 55 7.33 2.10 1.18
N GLU A 56 8.02 1.61 2.21
CA GLU A 56 7.43 0.83 3.30
C GLU A 56 6.82 1.77 4.34
N PHE A 57 5.54 1.61 4.70
CA PHE A 57 4.89 2.38 5.76
C PHE A 57 5.18 1.83 7.17
N ASN A 58 5.65 0.57 7.25
CA ASN A 58 6.12 -0.07 8.47
C ASN A 58 7.45 -0.79 8.22
N LEU A 59 8.52 -0.34 8.87
CA LEU A 59 9.82 -1.03 8.77
C LEU A 59 9.89 -2.35 9.55
N GLY A 60 9.01 -2.57 10.53
CA GLY A 60 8.95 -3.83 11.29
C GLY A 60 8.28 -4.96 10.51
N GLY A 61 7.34 -4.62 9.62
CA GLY A 61 6.65 -5.54 8.72
C GLY A 61 6.76 -5.04 7.29
N LYS A 62 7.92 -5.16 6.66
CA LYS A 62 8.09 -4.76 5.26
C LYS A 62 7.36 -5.76 4.37
N LEU A 63 6.71 -5.30 3.30
CA LEU A 63 5.94 -6.17 2.42
C LEU A 63 6.79 -7.34 1.90
N GLY A 64 8.00 -7.08 1.40
CA GLY A 64 8.89 -8.11 0.86
C GLY A 64 9.46 -9.09 1.90
N THR A 65 9.30 -8.83 3.20
CA THR A 65 9.66 -9.77 4.28
C THR A 65 8.45 -10.39 4.96
N THR A 66 7.24 -9.95 4.61
CA THR A 66 5.97 -10.41 5.18
C THR A 66 5.23 -11.32 4.20
N LEU A 67 5.17 -10.95 2.92
CA LEU A 67 4.47 -11.67 1.87
C LEU A 67 5.47 -12.20 0.83
N PHE A 68 5.67 -13.51 0.82
CA PHE A 68 6.52 -14.23 -0.14
C PHE A 68 5.71 -14.92 -1.24
N ALA A 69 4.38 -14.79 -1.22
CA ALA A 69 3.55 -15.18 -2.34
C ALA A 69 3.83 -14.23 -3.52
N PRO A 70 4.17 -14.74 -4.72
CA PRO A 70 4.28 -13.91 -5.90
C PRO A 70 2.94 -13.21 -6.16
N PHE A 71 3.02 -11.94 -6.55
CA PHE A 71 1.85 -11.17 -6.96
C PHE A 71 2.16 -10.39 -8.23
N THR A 72 1.13 -10.16 -9.03
CA THR A 72 1.19 -9.24 -10.17
C THR A 72 0.29 -8.06 -9.88
N ASN A 73 0.76 -6.86 -10.18
CA ASN A 73 0.02 -5.64 -9.98
C ASN A 73 0.08 -4.78 -11.24
N ALA A 74 -1.01 -4.08 -11.53
CA ALA A 74 -1.10 -3.19 -12.68
C ALA A 74 -1.98 -1.99 -12.36
N PHE A 75 -1.74 -0.89 -13.07
CA PHE A 75 -2.65 0.24 -13.16
C PHE A 75 -2.86 0.56 -14.64
N ASP A 76 -4.10 0.50 -15.09
CA ASP A 76 -4.49 0.95 -16.43
C ASP A 76 -5.07 2.36 -16.33
N ARG A 77 -4.31 3.36 -16.79
CA ARG A 77 -4.74 4.75 -16.75
C ARG A 77 -5.96 5.02 -17.64
N VAL A 78 -6.15 4.28 -18.72
CA VAL A 78 -7.27 4.49 -19.65
C VAL A 78 -8.58 4.10 -18.99
N SER A 79 -8.62 2.95 -18.30
CA SER A 79 -9.81 2.51 -17.56
C SER A 79 -9.91 3.12 -16.15
N GLY A 80 -8.78 3.45 -15.53
CA GLY A 80 -8.68 3.85 -14.12
C GLY A 80 -8.50 2.67 -13.17
N ASP A 81 -8.34 1.43 -13.66
CA ASP A 81 -8.31 0.25 -12.81
C ASP A 81 -6.92 -0.06 -12.27
N ALA A 82 -6.81 -0.16 -10.94
CA ALA A 82 -5.66 -0.69 -10.25
C ALA A 82 -5.96 -2.13 -9.79
N THR A 83 -5.12 -3.10 -10.18
CA THR A 83 -5.33 -4.53 -9.89
C THR A 83 -4.15 -5.13 -9.13
N VAL A 84 -4.44 -6.12 -8.28
CA VAL A 84 -3.46 -7.01 -7.64
C VAL A 84 -3.98 -8.44 -7.74
N ASN A 85 -3.17 -9.35 -8.27
CA ASN A 85 -3.49 -10.77 -8.37
C ASN A 85 -2.43 -11.63 -7.68
N LEU A 86 -2.88 -12.64 -6.94
CA LEU A 86 -2.06 -13.69 -6.36
C LEU A 86 -2.67 -15.05 -6.70
N ASP A 87 -1.84 -15.98 -7.17
CA ASP A 87 -2.25 -17.37 -7.30
C ASP A 87 -2.56 -17.99 -5.93
N ALA A 88 -3.25 -19.14 -5.93
CA ALA A 88 -3.44 -19.92 -4.71
C ALA A 88 -2.09 -20.21 -4.04
N PHE A 89 -2.00 -19.96 -2.73
CA PHE A 89 -0.77 -20.21 -1.97
C PHE A 89 -1.06 -20.67 -0.55
N SER A 90 -0.13 -21.42 0.03
CA SER A 90 -0.18 -21.83 1.45
C SER A 90 0.24 -20.68 2.37
N PRO A 91 -0.67 -20.12 3.20
CA PRO A 91 -0.37 -19.00 4.08
C PRO A 91 0.81 -19.26 5.02
N THR A 92 0.89 -20.43 5.66
CA THR A 92 1.97 -20.74 6.61
C THR A 92 3.35 -20.87 5.96
N VAL A 93 3.40 -21.01 4.63
CA VAL A 93 4.67 -21.07 3.87
C VAL A 93 5.01 -19.71 3.27
N ARG A 94 4.01 -18.97 2.78
CA ARG A 94 4.20 -17.74 2.01
C ARG A 94 3.98 -16.46 2.79
N ILE A 95 3.58 -16.52 4.05
CA ILE A 95 3.43 -15.35 4.90
C ILE A 95 4.26 -15.51 6.16
N ALA A 96 5.17 -14.57 6.42
CA ALA A 96 5.80 -14.43 7.72
C ALA A 96 4.88 -13.67 8.67
N ALA A 97 4.03 -14.42 9.36
CA ALA A 97 3.09 -13.88 10.33
C ALA A 97 3.71 -13.75 11.75
N PRO A 98 3.27 -12.77 12.55
CA PRO A 98 3.66 -12.69 13.95
C PRO A 98 3.11 -13.83 14.79
N THR A 99 3.72 -14.06 15.96
CA THR A 99 3.21 -15.00 16.95
C THR A 99 1.79 -14.62 17.37
N GLY A 100 0.88 -15.61 17.37
CA GLY A 100 -0.52 -15.44 17.76
C GLY A 100 -1.47 -15.18 16.59
N THR A 101 -0.96 -15.06 15.36
CA THR A 101 -1.81 -14.99 14.17
C THR A 101 -2.62 -16.27 13.99
N THR A 102 -3.94 -16.12 13.86
CA THR A 102 -4.84 -17.19 13.41
C THR A 102 -5.46 -16.89 12.05
N HIS A 103 -5.54 -15.61 11.68
CA HIS A 103 -6.12 -15.16 10.42
C HIS A 103 -5.36 -13.97 9.84
N PHE A 104 -5.56 -13.69 8.55
CA PHE A 104 -4.97 -12.57 7.85
C PHE A 104 -5.92 -11.97 6.81
N LYS A 105 -5.61 -10.76 6.34
CA LYS A 105 -6.19 -10.16 5.14
C LYS A 105 -5.09 -9.70 4.20
N VAL A 106 -5.35 -9.76 2.91
CA VAL A 106 -4.60 -9.00 1.90
C VAL A 106 -5.43 -7.78 1.55
N VAL A 107 -4.82 -6.60 1.61
CA VAL A 107 -5.47 -5.32 1.35
C VAL A 107 -4.73 -4.57 0.26
N MET A 108 -5.45 -3.95 -0.67
CA MET A 108 -4.88 -3.05 -1.65
C MET A 108 -5.60 -1.71 -1.64
N GLY A 109 -4.93 -0.66 -2.08
CA GLY A 109 -5.57 0.63 -2.32
C GLY A 109 -4.90 1.37 -3.45
N ALA A 110 -5.65 2.23 -4.12
CA ALA A 110 -5.15 3.12 -5.16
C ALA A 110 -5.61 4.54 -4.87
N SER A 111 -4.75 5.53 -5.12
CA SER A 111 -5.08 6.92 -4.90
C SER A 111 -4.57 7.84 -6.00
N GLU A 112 -5.45 8.73 -6.44
CA GLU A 112 -5.10 9.92 -7.22
C GLU A 112 -4.66 11.02 -6.27
N LEU A 113 -3.53 11.67 -6.58
CA LEU A 113 -2.93 12.70 -5.73
C LEU A 113 -2.90 14.04 -6.46
N ASP A 114 -3.76 14.97 -6.07
CA ASP A 114 -3.71 16.35 -6.52
C ASP A 114 -2.87 17.17 -5.54
N PHE A 115 -1.59 17.33 -5.87
CA PHE A 115 -0.66 18.08 -5.03
C PHE A 115 -0.91 19.59 -5.05
N GLU A 116 -1.51 20.12 -6.12
CA GLU A 116 -1.78 21.55 -6.28
C GLU A 116 -3.01 21.97 -5.46
N ASN A 117 -4.10 21.21 -5.54
CA ASN A 117 -5.33 21.48 -4.80
C ASN A 117 -5.37 20.84 -3.41
N GLU A 118 -4.35 20.06 -3.05
CA GLU A 118 -4.26 19.27 -1.81
C GLU A 118 -5.45 18.29 -1.61
N THR A 119 -5.97 17.72 -2.69
CA THR A 119 -7.08 16.76 -2.70
C THR A 119 -6.64 15.39 -3.20
N SER A 120 -7.43 14.36 -2.85
CA SER A 120 -7.14 12.99 -3.26
C SER A 120 -8.41 12.18 -3.41
N THR A 121 -8.46 11.33 -4.42
CA THR A 121 -9.43 10.23 -4.55
C THR A 121 -8.76 8.96 -4.05
N PHE A 122 -9.47 8.09 -3.33
CA PHE A 122 -8.93 6.82 -2.84
C PHE A 122 -9.99 5.74 -2.95
N GLU A 123 -9.60 4.62 -3.55
CA GLU A 123 -10.41 3.42 -3.63
C GLU A 123 -9.57 2.22 -3.17
N ASN A 124 -10.22 1.21 -2.61
CA ASN A 124 -9.54 0.06 -2.03
C ASN A 124 -10.33 -1.22 -2.21
N ASP A 125 -9.62 -2.33 -2.12
CA ASP A 125 -10.21 -3.66 -2.12
C ASP A 125 -9.42 -4.57 -1.18
N GLU A 126 -10.08 -5.59 -0.64
CA GLU A 126 -9.52 -6.48 0.36
C GLU A 126 -10.14 -7.86 0.31
N THR A 127 -9.37 -8.86 0.76
CA THR A 127 -9.92 -10.19 0.98
C THR A 127 -10.86 -10.20 2.19
N ALA A 128 -11.69 -11.24 2.28
CA ALA A 128 -12.23 -11.67 3.56
C ALA A 128 -11.09 -11.95 4.58
N ILE A 129 -11.44 -12.08 5.86
CA ILE A 129 -10.50 -12.57 6.88
C ILE A 129 -10.24 -14.05 6.60
N LEU A 130 -9.06 -14.35 6.05
CA LEU A 130 -8.66 -15.70 5.64
C LEU A 130 -7.95 -16.43 6.78
N PRO A 131 -8.16 -17.74 6.93
CA PRO A 131 -7.48 -18.53 7.95
C PRO A 131 -5.99 -18.68 7.63
N TYR A 132 -5.14 -18.45 8.64
CA TYR A 132 -3.69 -18.67 8.54
C TYR A 132 -3.38 -20.16 8.79
N THR A 133 -3.56 -20.98 7.76
CA THR A 133 -3.37 -22.44 7.81
C THR A 133 -2.45 -22.92 6.68
N ALA A 134 -2.15 -24.22 6.63
CA ALA A 134 -1.30 -24.79 5.60
C ALA A 134 -2.00 -25.01 4.25
N THR A 135 -3.34 -25.10 4.24
CA THR A 135 -4.12 -25.27 3.02
C THR A 135 -4.00 -24.02 2.14
N ASP A 136 -3.87 -24.24 0.82
CA ASP A 136 -3.81 -23.14 -0.13
C ASP A 136 -5.08 -22.28 -0.10
N THR A 137 -4.91 -20.97 -0.25
CA THR A 137 -6.01 -20.05 -0.49
C THR A 137 -6.66 -20.31 -1.85
N ALA A 138 -7.85 -19.75 -2.09
CA ALA A 138 -8.25 -19.46 -3.46
C ALA A 138 -7.29 -18.43 -4.09
N ALA A 139 -7.28 -18.31 -5.41
CA ALA A 139 -6.63 -17.18 -6.07
C ALA A 139 -7.27 -15.87 -5.57
N ILE A 140 -6.43 -14.87 -5.31
CA ILE A 140 -6.84 -13.55 -4.85
C ILE A 140 -6.75 -12.62 -6.05
N ALA A 141 -7.84 -11.94 -6.36
CA ALA A 141 -7.91 -10.89 -7.36
C ALA A 141 -8.59 -9.69 -6.71
N LEU A 142 -7.85 -8.60 -6.59
CA LEU A 142 -8.32 -7.36 -5.97
C LEU A 142 -8.31 -6.24 -7.02
N THR A 143 -9.31 -5.36 -6.99
CA THR A 143 -9.45 -4.24 -7.95
C THR A 143 -9.96 -2.97 -7.27
N ALA A 144 -9.31 -1.85 -7.54
CA ALA A 144 -9.76 -0.52 -7.15
C ALA A 144 -9.85 0.39 -8.40
N SER A 145 -11.05 0.91 -8.70
CA SER A 145 -11.31 1.71 -9.90
C SER A 145 -11.30 3.20 -9.58
N LEU A 146 -10.32 3.92 -10.14
CA LEU A 146 -10.17 5.37 -10.05
C LEU A 146 -10.80 6.08 -11.26
N THR A 147 -10.52 7.37 -11.44
CA THR A 147 -11.02 8.12 -12.59
C THR A 147 -10.32 7.66 -13.87
N ALA A 148 -11.10 7.19 -14.84
CA ALA A 148 -10.60 6.88 -16.17
C ALA A 148 -9.91 8.10 -16.81
N ASN A 149 -8.74 7.88 -17.42
CA ASN A 149 -7.90 8.92 -18.04
C ASN A 149 -7.51 10.05 -17.08
N SER A 150 -7.36 9.75 -15.78
CA SER A 150 -6.86 10.72 -14.81
C SER A 150 -5.58 11.38 -15.30
N THR A 151 -5.45 12.68 -15.06
CA THR A 151 -4.21 13.45 -15.31
C THR A 151 -3.42 13.67 -14.02
N LEU A 152 -3.81 13.00 -12.93
CA LEU A 152 -3.13 13.09 -11.65
C LEU A 152 -2.13 11.93 -11.50
N PRO A 153 -1.05 12.14 -10.71
CA PRO A 153 -0.23 11.04 -10.22
C PRO A 153 -1.08 10.04 -9.43
N VAL A 154 -0.80 8.76 -9.64
CA VAL A 154 -1.48 7.65 -8.97
C VAL A 154 -0.46 6.85 -8.16
N VAL A 155 -0.86 6.46 -6.94
CA VAL A 155 -0.12 5.51 -6.13
C VAL A 155 -0.99 4.30 -5.84
N GLN A 156 -0.43 3.10 -5.98
CA GLN A 156 -1.04 1.86 -5.53
C GLN A 156 -0.26 1.33 -4.32
N VAL A 157 -0.98 0.90 -3.30
CA VAL A 157 -0.43 0.26 -2.10
C VAL A 157 -0.96 -1.16 -1.96
N LEU A 158 -0.12 -2.04 -1.41
CA LEU A 158 -0.45 -3.42 -1.06
C LEU A 158 0.00 -3.70 0.37
N GLY A 159 -0.81 -4.43 1.12
CA GLY A 159 -0.55 -4.75 2.51
C GLY A 159 -1.10 -6.10 2.95
N VAL A 160 -0.63 -6.53 4.12
CA VAL A 160 -1.11 -7.72 4.84
C VAL A 160 -1.40 -7.33 6.28
N GLU A 161 -2.60 -7.65 6.74
CA GLU A 161 -3.07 -7.40 8.09
C GLU A 161 -3.26 -8.72 8.84
N PHE A 162 -2.89 -8.76 10.12
CA PHE A 162 -2.95 -9.97 10.93
C PHE A 162 -3.99 -9.89 12.05
N TYR A 163 -4.64 -11.03 12.28
CA TYR A 163 -5.73 -11.18 13.23
C TYR A 163 -5.51 -12.39 14.13
N GLN A 164 -6.00 -12.29 15.35
CA GLN A 164 -6.14 -13.38 16.30
C GLN A 164 -7.61 -13.58 16.64
N GLU A 165 -8.06 -14.82 16.54
CA GLU A 165 -9.40 -15.24 16.96
C GLU A 165 -9.36 -15.65 18.43
N VAL A 166 -10.22 -15.05 19.25
CA VAL A 166 -10.41 -15.41 20.66
C VAL A 166 -11.90 -15.52 20.91
N ASN A 167 -12.37 -16.71 21.32
CA ASN A 167 -13.79 -16.99 21.59
C ASN A 167 -14.73 -16.65 20.42
N GLY A 168 -14.31 -16.92 19.18
CA GLY A 168 -15.11 -16.64 17.98
C GLY A 168 -15.11 -15.17 17.55
N GLN A 169 -14.29 -14.31 18.17
CA GLN A 169 -14.16 -12.90 17.82
C GLN A 169 -12.76 -12.61 17.25
N MET A 170 -12.70 -11.85 16.16
CA MET A 170 -11.46 -11.46 15.49
C MET A 170 -10.89 -10.18 16.07
N TYR A 171 -9.65 -10.24 16.53
CA TYR A 171 -8.90 -9.10 17.05
C TYR A 171 -7.70 -8.80 16.18
N GLU A 172 -7.58 -7.55 15.72
CA GLU A 172 -6.43 -7.09 14.96
C GLU A 172 -5.17 -7.08 15.82
N LEU A 173 -4.08 -7.65 15.31
CA LEU A 173 -2.77 -7.65 15.97
C LEU A 173 -2.08 -6.28 15.78
N LYS A 174 -2.62 -5.23 16.42
CA LYS A 174 -2.13 -3.84 16.34
C LYS A 174 -0.94 -3.53 17.25
N ASN A 175 0.11 -4.34 17.21
CA ASN A 175 1.34 -3.99 17.96
C ASN A 175 2.26 -3.03 17.18
N GLY A 176 1.86 -2.59 15.98
CA GLY A 176 2.62 -1.68 15.13
C GLY A 176 3.94 -2.28 14.63
N ALA A 177 4.15 -3.58 14.81
CA ALA A 177 5.41 -4.25 14.51
C ALA A 177 5.35 -5.12 13.24
N TYR A 178 4.17 -5.57 12.77
CA TYR A 178 4.14 -6.64 11.74
C TYR A 178 3.22 -6.43 10.54
N ASN A 179 2.18 -5.59 10.62
CA ASN A 179 1.32 -5.35 9.46
C ASN A 179 2.13 -4.65 8.36
N ALA A 180 2.06 -5.22 7.16
CA ALA A 180 2.77 -4.71 6.00
C ALA A 180 1.88 -3.77 5.21
N LEU A 181 2.48 -2.68 4.72
CA LEU A 181 1.89 -1.80 3.73
C LEU A 181 3.03 -1.10 2.99
N ALA A 182 3.05 -1.24 1.68
CA ALA A 182 4.06 -0.64 0.82
C ALA A 182 3.44 -0.05 -0.45
N ILE A 183 4.09 0.95 -1.03
CA ILE A 183 3.78 1.43 -2.38
C ILE A 183 4.33 0.42 -3.39
N VAL A 184 3.45 -0.12 -4.23
CA VAL A 184 3.78 -1.13 -5.25
C VAL A 184 3.67 -0.59 -6.68
N ILE A 185 2.95 0.52 -6.90
CA ILE A 185 2.96 1.29 -8.14
C ILE A 185 3.00 2.77 -7.81
N VAL A 186 3.79 3.50 -8.59
CA VAL A 186 3.65 4.93 -8.80
C VAL A 186 3.52 5.14 -10.29
N ASP A 187 2.42 5.76 -10.72
CA ASP A 187 2.15 6.05 -12.11
C ASP A 187 1.94 7.56 -12.29
N THR A 188 2.59 8.13 -13.30
CA THR A 188 2.47 9.55 -13.66
C THR A 188 1.98 9.65 -15.10
N PRO A 189 1.13 10.64 -15.44
CA PRO A 189 0.68 10.87 -16.82
C PRO A 189 1.82 11.12 -17.81
#